data_AF-A0A349UIU9-F1
#
_entry.id   AF-A0A349UIU9-F1
#
_cell.length_a   1.000
_cell.length_b   1.000
_cell.length_c   1.000
_cell.angle_alpha   90.00
_cell.angle_beta   90.00
_cell.angle_gamma   90.00
#
_symmetry.space_group_name_H-M   'P 1'
#
loop_
_entity.id
_entity.type
_entity.pdbx_description
1 polymer ?
#
loop_
_entity_poly.entity_id
_entity_poly.type
_entity_poly.pdbx_seq_one_letter_code
_entity_poly.pdbx_strand_id
1 'polypeptide(L)'
;VPRVDVPFATKLAVAASLLLCPRKRFAIPLNDVELFTSNESKRQYLRDDPLRLHEATAQFLYASWQLDGMLRNLPAGCLTMPVTLLLARRDRIIDNATTLAAVQRLAGGRARVEEFDADHTLEFEPAPQPLHRALARAVGAGE
;
A
#
# COMPACT_ATOMS: atom_id res chain seq x y z
N VAL A 1 0.41 -0.78 -6.69
CA VAL A 1 -0.52 -1.75 -7.33
C VAL A 1 -0.66 -2.96 -6.42
N PRO A 2 -1.88 -3.34 -6.02
CA PRO A 2 -2.09 -4.47 -5.11
C PRO A 2 -1.87 -5.83 -5.81
N ARG A 3 -1.23 -6.77 -5.11
CA ARG A 3 -1.15 -8.20 -5.46
C ARG A 3 -2.33 -9.00 -4.94
N VAL A 4 -2.84 -8.62 -3.77
CA VAL A 4 -4.02 -9.22 -3.17
C VAL A 4 -5.22 -8.33 -3.50
N ASP A 5 -6.22 -8.90 -4.16
CA ASP A 5 -7.36 -8.16 -4.69
C ASP A 5 -8.67 -8.93 -4.49
N VAL A 6 -9.80 -8.23 -4.56
CA VAL A 6 -11.13 -8.84 -4.45
C VAL A 6 -11.44 -9.68 -5.69
N PRO A 7 -12.22 -10.76 -5.55
CA PRO A 7 -12.67 -11.58 -6.67
C PRO A 7 -13.38 -10.75 -7.74
N PHE A 8 -13.33 -11.18 -9.00
CA PHE A 8 -13.96 -10.48 -10.12
C PHE A 8 -15.47 -10.26 -9.92
N ALA A 9 -16.17 -11.26 -9.39
CA ALA A 9 -17.59 -11.15 -9.04
C ALA A 9 -17.85 -10.02 -8.01
N THR A 10 -16.96 -9.87 -7.03
CA THR A 10 -17.02 -8.78 -6.05
C THR A 10 -16.81 -7.42 -6.72
N LYS A 11 -15.92 -7.32 -7.71
CA LYS A 11 -15.74 -6.07 -8.49
C LYS A 11 -17.01 -5.68 -9.24
N LEU A 12 -17.67 -6.63 -9.89
CA LEU A 12 -18.96 -6.38 -10.56
C LEU A 12 -20.03 -5.93 -9.56
N ALA A 13 -20.11 -6.58 -8.40
CA ALA A 13 -21.03 -6.22 -7.34
C ALA A 13 -20.75 -4.82 -6.77
N VAL A 14 -19.48 -4.44 -6.61
CA VAL A 14 -19.06 -3.09 -6.24
C VAL A 14 -19.53 -2.09 -7.29
N ALA A 15 -19.26 -2.34 -8.58
CA ALA A 15 -19.67 -1.46 -9.67
C ALA A 15 -21.19 -1.25 -9.73
N ALA A 16 -21.98 -2.32 -9.60
CA ALA A 16 -23.44 -2.22 -9.54
C ALA A 16 -23.91 -1.43 -8.30
N SER A 17 -23.22 -1.61 -7.16
CA SER A 17 -23.56 -0.92 -5.92
C SER A 17 -23.21 0.56 -5.94
N LEU A 18 -22.26 1.02 -6.75
CA LEU A 18 -21.97 2.45 -6.90
C LEU A 18 -23.18 3.24 -7.40
N LEU A 19 -24.00 2.64 -8.26
CA LEU A 19 -25.18 3.28 -8.85
C LEU A 19 -26.40 3.24 -7.92
N LEU A 20 -26.55 2.15 -7.16
CA LEU A 20 -27.77 1.87 -6.39
C LEU A 20 -27.61 2.14 -4.89
N CYS A 21 -26.46 1.77 -4.32
CA CYS A 21 -26.19 1.77 -2.88
C CYS A 21 -24.69 2.02 -2.60
N PRO A 22 -24.14 3.24 -2.84
CA PRO A 22 -22.70 3.50 -2.78
C PRO A 22 -22.05 3.25 -1.42
N ARG A 23 -22.85 3.28 -0.34
CA ARG A 23 -22.41 2.98 1.04
C ARG A 23 -22.44 1.49 1.39
N LYS A 24 -22.87 0.60 0.49
CA LYS A 24 -22.84 -0.84 0.71
C LYS A 24 -21.40 -1.30 0.98
N ARG A 25 -21.22 -2.13 2.01
CA ARG A 25 -19.92 -2.63 2.45
C ARG A 25 -19.54 -3.93 1.76
N PHE A 26 -18.24 -4.12 1.58
CA PHE A 26 -17.61 -5.28 0.97
C PHE A 26 -16.38 -5.64 1.78
N ALA A 27 -16.13 -6.94 1.98
CA ALA A 27 -14.94 -7.41 2.66
C ALA A 27 -13.66 -7.00 1.90
N ILE A 28 -12.68 -6.50 2.64
CA ILE A 28 -11.35 -6.17 2.13
C ILE A 28 -10.51 -7.46 2.15
N PRO A 29 -9.72 -7.77 1.11
CA PRO A 29 -8.98 -9.01 1.02
C PRO A 29 -7.67 -8.95 1.85
N LEU A 30 -7.70 -8.37 3.05
CA LEU A 30 -6.53 -8.13 3.91
C LEU A 30 -6.74 -8.62 5.35
N ASN A 31 -7.55 -9.66 5.53
CA ASN A 31 -7.90 -10.18 6.86
C ASN A 31 -6.79 -11.02 7.50
N ASP A 32 -5.91 -11.61 6.70
CA ASP A 32 -4.79 -12.42 7.20
C ASP A 32 -3.68 -11.52 7.77
N VAL A 33 -3.37 -11.67 9.07
CA VAL A 33 -2.33 -10.91 9.76
C VAL A 33 -0.92 -11.26 9.30
N GLU A 34 -0.73 -12.46 8.74
CA GLU A 34 0.57 -12.92 8.23
C GLU A 34 1.00 -12.17 6.97
N LEU A 35 0.08 -11.48 6.31
CA LEU A 35 0.38 -10.59 5.19
C LEU A 35 1.14 -9.32 5.62
N PHE A 36 1.03 -8.94 6.90
CA PHE A 36 1.52 -7.66 7.41
C PHE A 36 2.92 -7.76 8.01
N THR A 37 3.21 -8.78 8.80
CA THR A 37 4.48 -8.88 9.52
C THR A 37 4.82 -10.32 9.87
N SER A 38 6.12 -10.61 10.02
CA SER A 38 6.62 -11.88 10.58
C SER A 38 6.65 -11.89 12.11
N ASN A 39 6.47 -10.74 12.76
CA ASN A 39 6.57 -10.60 14.21
C ASN A 39 5.31 -11.09 14.94
N GLU A 40 5.42 -12.19 15.70
CA GLU A 40 4.26 -12.80 16.35
C GLU A 40 3.58 -11.90 17.38
N SER A 41 4.34 -11.09 18.13
CA SER A 41 3.75 -10.14 19.08
C SER A 41 2.87 -9.10 18.38
N LYS A 42 3.25 -8.69 17.16
CA LYS A 42 2.51 -7.73 16.35
C LYS A 42 1.36 -8.37 15.59
N ARG A 43 1.49 -9.64 15.19
CA ARG A 43 0.36 -10.43 14.69
C ARG A 43 -0.73 -10.56 15.73
N GLN A 44 -0.36 -10.86 16.98
CA GLN A 44 -1.34 -10.94 18.07
C GLN A 44 -2.03 -9.60 18.30
N TYR A 45 -1.27 -8.50 18.32
CA TYR A 45 -1.83 -7.15 18.35
C TYR A 45 -2.86 -6.91 17.22
N LEU A 46 -2.54 -7.30 15.98
CA LEU A 46 -3.45 -7.16 14.84
C LEU A 46 -4.68 -8.10 14.89
N ARG A 47 -4.59 -9.24 15.59
CA ARG A 47 -5.74 -10.14 15.81
C ARG A 47 -6.68 -9.56 16.86
N ASP A 48 -6.12 -8.94 17.89
CA ASP A 48 -6.86 -8.42 19.03
C ASP A 48 -7.37 -6.99 18.83
N ASP A 49 -7.00 -6.32 17.73
CA ASP A 49 -7.40 -4.95 17.43
C ASP A 49 -8.90 -4.86 17.05
N PRO A 50 -9.76 -4.30 17.93
CA PRO A 50 -11.20 -4.19 17.66
C PRO A 50 -11.52 -3.12 16.60
N LEU A 51 -10.55 -2.26 16.26
CA LEU A 51 -10.69 -1.19 15.29
C LEU A 51 -10.16 -1.57 13.90
N ARG A 52 -9.72 -2.81 13.72
CA ARG A 52 -9.20 -3.27 12.44
C ARG A 52 -10.26 -3.21 11.35
N LEU A 53 -9.88 -2.66 10.21
CA LEU A 53 -10.78 -2.49 9.08
C LEU A 53 -10.90 -3.81 8.28
N HIS A 54 -12.08 -4.43 8.33
CA HIS A 54 -12.39 -5.66 7.59
C HIS A 54 -13.23 -5.43 6.35
N GLU A 55 -13.89 -4.27 6.25
CA GLU A 55 -14.81 -3.94 5.17
C GLU A 55 -14.62 -2.51 4.70
N ALA A 56 -14.85 -2.26 3.41
CA ALA A 56 -14.90 -0.94 2.82
C ALA A 56 -16.21 -0.75 2.04
N THR A 57 -16.65 0.50 1.93
CA THR A 57 -17.81 0.85 1.10
C THR A 57 -17.50 0.74 -0.39
N ALA A 58 -18.50 0.52 -1.24
CA ALA A 58 -18.34 0.54 -2.69
C ALA A 58 -17.68 1.84 -3.18
N GLN A 59 -18.15 2.99 -2.68
CA GLN A 59 -17.57 4.30 -3.03
C GLN A 59 -16.08 4.41 -2.65
N PHE A 60 -15.67 3.81 -1.51
CA PHE A 60 -14.27 3.82 -1.08
C PHE A 60 -13.41 2.97 -2.02
N LEU A 61 -13.84 1.74 -2.34
CA LEU A 61 -13.12 0.86 -3.25
C LEU A 61 -12.99 1.49 -4.65
N TYR A 62 -14.04 2.18 -5.12
CA TYR A 62 -14.00 2.91 -6.37
C TYR A 62 -13.04 4.10 -6.33
N ALA A 63 -13.08 4.91 -5.28
CA ALA A 63 -12.14 6.02 -5.11
C ALA A 63 -10.68 5.53 -5.10
N SER A 64 -10.39 4.42 -4.42
CA SER A 64 -9.07 3.79 -4.45
C SER A 64 -8.65 3.41 -5.87
N TRP A 65 -9.54 2.80 -6.65
CA TRP A 65 -9.25 2.46 -8.05
C TRP A 65 -9.06 3.70 -8.94
N GLN A 66 -9.81 4.77 -8.70
CA GLN A 66 -9.64 6.04 -9.42
C GLN A 66 -8.26 6.64 -9.16
N LEU A 67 -7.76 6.59 -7.92
CA LEU A 67 -6.42 7.06 -7.57
C LEU A 67 -5.33 6.32 -8.37
N ASP A 68 -5.43 4.99 -8.50
CA ASP A 68 -4.53 4.21 -9.36
C ASP A 68 -4.60 4.66 -10.83
N GLY A 69 -5.81 4.96 -11.32
CA GLY A 69 -6.04 5.55 -12.63
C GLY A 69 -5.37 6.92 -12.82
N MET A 70 -5.51 7.81 -11.84
CA MET A 70 -4.90 9.14 -11.86
C MET A 70 -3.37 9.03 -11.94
N LEU A 71 -2.75 8.19 -11.11
CA LEU A 71 -1.30 8.00 -11.10
C LEU A 71 -0.76 7.50 -12.45
N ARG A 72 -1.50 6.62 -13.13
CA ARG A 72 -1.13 6.13 -14.48
C ARG A 72 -1.12 7.24 -15.52
N ASN A 73 -2.01 8.22 -15.40
CA ASN A 73 -2.18 9.30 -16.38
C ASN A 73 -1.31 10.53 -16.11
N LEU A 74 -0.70 10.64 -14.92
CA LEU A 74 0.22 11.75 -14.62
C LEU A 74 1.47 11.71 -15.51
N PRO A 75 2.00 12.87 -15.94
CA PRO A 75 3.18 12.92 -16.78
C PRO A 75 4.43 12.39 -16.04
N ALA A 76 5.39 11.85 -16.78
CA ALA A 76 6.68 11.45 -16.22
C ALA A 76 7.43 12.68 -15.68
N GLY A 77 8.14 12.51 -14.56
CA GLY A 77 8.89 13.60 -13.93
C GLY A 77 8.03 14.67 -13.22
N CYS A 78 6.72 14.45 -13.04
CA CYS A 78 5.85 15.41 -12.36
C CYS A 78 6.18 15.59 -10.86
N LEU A 79 6.85 14.63 -10.23
CA LEU A 79 7.35 14.76 -8.86
C LEU A 79 8.70 15.49 -8.90
N THR A 80 8.66 16.79 -8.61
CA THR A 80 9.85 17.66 -8.65
C THR A 80 10.66 17.59 -7.36
N MET A 81 10.02 17.32 -6.22
CA MET A 81 10.67 17.15 -4.92
C MET A 81 11.55 15.89 -4.87
N PRO A 82 12.54 15.81 -3.95
CA PRO A 82 13.22 14.57 -3.64
C PRO A 82 12.23 13.48 -3.20
N VAL A 83 12.34 12.29 -3.80
CA VAL A 83 11.47 11.14 -3.49
C VAL A 83 12.34 9.99 -2.98
N THR A 84 11.99 9.46 -1.82
CA THR A 84 12.53 8.19 -1.32
C THR A 84 11.41 7.17 -1.25
N LEU A 85 11.58 6.05 -1.94
CA LEU A 85 10.69 4.90 -1.92
C LEU A 85 11.27 3.82 -1.01
N LEU A 86 10.50 3.44 0.02
CA LEU A 86 10.85 2.37 0.95
C LEU A 86 10.00 1.14 0.61
N LEU A 87 10.63 -0.01 0.38
CA LEU A 87 9.93 -1.24 -0.01
C LEU A 87 10.27 -2.40 0.92
N ALA A 88 9.25 -3.17 1.30
CA ALA A 88 9.41 -4.46 1.95
C ALA A 88 9.67 -5.54 0.90
N ARG A 89 10.84 -6.18 0.91
CA ARG A 89 11.23 -7.17 -0.12
C ARG A 89 10.26 -8.35 -0.21
N ARG A 90 9.68 -8.77 0.92
CA ARG A 90 8.75 -9.90 1.01
C ARG A 90 7.29 -9.46 0.98
N ASP A 91 7.00 -8.26 0.49
CA ASP A 91 5.62 -7.75 0.42
C ASP A 91 4.71 -8.67 -0.41
N ARG A 92 3.70 -9.22 0.25
CA ARG A 92 2.66 -10.07 -0.33
C ARG A 92 1.42 -9.27 -0.73
N ILE A 93 1.26 -8.05 -0.23
CA ILE A 93 0.11 -7.16 -0.47
C ILE A 93 0.35 -6.29 -1.70
N ILE A 94 1.55 -5.74 -1.86
CA ILE A 94 1.92 -4.78 -2.93
C ILE A 94 2.83 -5.44 -3.97
N ASP A 95 2.64 -5.07 -5.24
CA ASP A 95 3.60 -5.40 -6.29
C ASP A 95 4.74 -4.38 -6.29
N ASN A 96 5.88 -4.77 -5.72
CA ASN A 96 7.06 -3.92 -5.63
C ASN A 96 7.58 -3.48 -6.99
N ALA A 97 7.64 -4.38 -7.98
CA ALA A 97 8.18 -4.08 -9.29
C ALA A 97 7.34 -3.01 -10.01
N THR A 98 6.02 -3.16 -9.97
CA THR A 98 5.07 -2.22 -10.58
C THR A 98 5.08 -0.89 -9.84
N THR A 99 5.17 -0.92 -8.51
CA THR A 99 5.22 0.29 -7.67
C THR A 99 6.51 1.06 -7.90
N LEU A 100 7.66 0.37 -7.95
CA LEU A 100 8.96 0.95 -8.29
C LEU A 100 8.94 1.60 -9.67
N ALA A 101 8.43 0.90 -10.69
CA ALA A 101 8.34 1.44 -12.05
C ALA A 101 7.47 2.70 -12.11
N ALA A 102 6.33 2.70 -11.41
CA ALA A 102 5.44 3.86 -11.35
C ALA A 102 6.12 5.06 -10.67
N VAL A 103 6.74 4.86 -9.50
CA VAL A 103 7.41 5.94 -8.76
C VAL A 103 8.62 6.47 -9.52
N GLN A 104 9.43 5.60 -10.12
CA GLN A 104 10.58 6.04 -10.93
C GLN A 104 10.14 6.87 -12.12
N ARG A 105 9.07 6.48 -12.82
CA ARG A 105 8.50 7.27 -13.92
C ARG A 105 8.04 8.65 -13.43
N LEU A 106 7.28 8.71 -12.33
CA LEU A 106 6.75 9.96 -11.79
C LEU A 106 7.87 10.88 -11.26
N ALA A 107 8.95 10.33 -10.72
CA ALA A 107 10.13 11.08 -10.26
C ALA A 107 11.14 11.41 -11.39
N GLY A 108 10.91 10.93 -12.63
CA GLY A 108 11.84 11.12 -13.73
C GLY A 108 13.19 10.40 -13.51
N GLY A 109 13.15 9.21 -12.90
CA GLY A 109 14.33 8.38 -12.62
C GLY A 109 15.15 8.80 -11.40
N ARG A 110 14.72 9.84 -10.67
CA ARG A 110 15.46 10.42 -9.52
C ARG A 110 15.03 9.85 -8.17
N ALA A 111 14.08 8.93 -8.11
CA ALA A 111 13.65 8.38 -6.83
C ALA A 111 14.75 7.51 -6.23
N ARG A 112 15.10 7.78 -4.98
CA ARG A 112 15.97 6.92 -4.18
C ARG A 112 15.15 5.73 -3.70
N VAL A 113 15.70 4.53 -3.79
CA VAL A 113 15.00 3.29 -3.40
C VAL A 113 15.76 2.64 -2.27
N GLU A 114 15.07 2.30 -1.18
CA GLU A 114 15.60 1.47 -0.11
C GLU A 114 14.70 0.26 0.08
N GLU A 115 15.28 -0.93 -0.04
CA GLU A 115 14.58 -2.20 0.17
C GLU A 115 15.00 -2.82 1.51
N PHE A 116 14.02 -3.36 2.22
CA PHE A 116 14.22 -4.00 3.52
C PHE A 116 13.84 -5.47 3.43
N ASP A 117 14.62 -6.34 4.07
CA ASP A 117 14.26 -7.76 4.18
C ASP A 117 13.17 -7.96 5.24
N ALA A 118 11.96 -7.56 4.87
CA ALA A 118 10.81 -7.39 5.73
C ALA A 118 9.51 -7.76 4.99
N ASP A 119 8.45 -7.99 5.76
CA ASP A 119 7.07 -8.07 5.29
C ASP A 119 6.43 -6.66 5.24
N HIS A 120 5.15 -6.59 4.84
CA HIS A 120 4.50 -5.34 4.41
C HIS A 120 4.59 -4.16 5.41
N THR A 121 4.40 -4.41 6.70
CA THR A 121 4.44 -3.41 7.77
C THR A 121 5.84 -3.33 8.36
N LEU A 122 6.71 -2.53 7.71
CA LEU A 122 8.11 -2.35 8.08
C LEU A 122 8.30 -1.95 9.56
N GLU A 123 7.35 -1.19 10.12
CA GLU A 123 7.37 -0.72 11.51
C GLU A 123 7.15 -1.85 12.52
N PHE A 124 6.53 -2.95 12.11
CA PHE A 124 6.17 -4.07 12.98
C PHE A 124 7.20 -5.19 12.96
N GLU A 125 8.19 -5.11 12.07
CA GLU A 125 9.28 -6.06 12.05
C GLU A 125 10.13 -5.99 13.34
N PRO A 126 10.77 -7.11 13.75
CA PRO A 126 11.49 -7.18 15.03
C PRO A 126 12.63 -6.16 15.20
N ALA A 127 13.22 -5.69 14.09
CA ALA A 127 14.30 -4.72 14.08
C ALA A 127 13.97 -3.52 13.18
N PRO A 128 13.20 -2.51 13.67
CA PRO A 128 12.78 -1.36 12.87
C PRO A 128 13.85 -0.26 12.75
N GLN A 129 15.01 -0.41 13.40
CA GLN A 129 16.07 0.60 13.40
C GLN A 129 16.61 0.94 11.98
N PRO A 130 16.75 -0.02 11.04
CA PRO A 130 17.08 0.30 9.65
C PRO A 130 16.04 1.22 8.99
N LEU A 131 14.74 0.95 9.19
CA LEU A 131 13.65 1.80 8.69
C LEU A 131 13.78 3.21 9.25
N HIS A 132 13.92 3.37 10.57
CA HIS A 132 14.02 4.68 11.20
C HIS A 132 15.20 5.51 10.67
N ARG A 133 16.36 4.86 10.44
CA ARG A 133 17.53 5.53 9.85
C ARG A 133 17.32 5.92 8.39
N ALA A 134 16.58 5.11 7.62
CA ALA A 134 16.21 5.46 6.25
C ALA A 134 15.25 6.66 6.22
N LEU A 135 14.23 6.67 7.08
CA LEU A 135 13.30 7.79 7.24
C LEU A 135 14.03 9.08 7.65
N ALA A 136 14.90 9.01 8.67
CA ALA A 136 15.67 10.18 9.12
C ALA A 136 16.56 10.74 8.00
N ARG A 137 17.21 9.88 7.21
CA ARG A 137 17.98 10.33 6.04
C ARG A 137 17.10 10.92 4.94
N ALA A 138 15.95 10.31 4.66
CA ALA A 138 15.05 10.78 3.61
C ALA A 138 14.48 12.16 3.92
N VAL A 139 14.10 12.41 5.18
CA VAL A 139 13.60 13.72 5.63
C VAL A 139 14.76 14.72 5.72
N GLY A 140 15.90 14.35 6.30
CA GLY A 140 17.06 15.25 6.44
C GLY A 140 17.76 15.59 5.12
N ALA A 141 17.49 14.88 4.02
CA ALA A 141 17.98 15.21 2.68
C ALA A 141 17.01 16.09 1.88
N GLY A 142 15.83 16.40 2.44
CA GLY A 142 14.81 17.25 1.83
C GLY A 142 14.82 18.71 2.30
N GLU A 143 15.73 19.06 3.22
CA GLU A 143 16.08 20.43 3.63
C GLU A 143 17.36 20.89 2.91
#